data_AF-A0A5C2D0M5-F1
#
_entry.id   AF-A0A5C2D0M5-F1
#
_cell.length_a   1.000
_cell.length_b   1.000
_cell.length_c   1.000
_cell.angle_alpha   90.00
_cell.angle_beta   90.00
_cell.angle_gamma   90.00
#
_symmetry.space_group_name_H-M   'P 1'
#
loop_
_entity.id
_entity.type
_entity.pdbx_description
1 polymer ?
#
loop_
_entity_poly.entity_id
_entity_poly.type
_entity_poly.pdbx_seq_one_letter_code
_entity_poly.pdbx_strand_id
1 'polypeptide(L)'
;MAGRITPAEGRYGGKDATERRDERRRRFQEAGLDQFGTGPGYRGTRLGDLCKAAGLSSRQFYEEYRTLEDLLADLHLHVNDVAGKAVAEALPRLGHLTLAEMLPQLVHAYVKGACATRATPASPTSRSSGSVPAWTGSDSNAAPSGSS
;
A
#
# COMPACT_ATOMS: atom_id res chain seq x y z
N MET A 1 44.85 17.67 -3.05
CA MET A 1 43.95 18.56 -2.29
C MET A 1 42.52 18.06 -2.46
N ALA A 2 42.06 17.19 -1.55
CA ALA A 2 40.74 16.58 -1.64
C ALA A 2 39.68 17.55 -1.10
N GLY A 3 38.82 18.04 -2.00
CA GLY A 3 37.64 18.81 -1.64
C GLY A 3 36.65 17.93 -0.91
N ARG A 4 36.44 18.21 0.38
CA ARG A 4 35.31 17.68 1.13
C ARG A 4 34.05 18.36 0.58
N ILE A 5 33.18 17.58 -0.06
CA ILE A 5 31.81 18.01 -0.30
C ILE A 5 31.14 18.04 1.07
N THR A 6 30.95 19.24 1.59
CA THR A 6 30.17 19.52 2.79
C THR A 6 28.69 19.28 2.49
N PRO A 7 27.93 18.58 3.35
CA PRO A 7 26.49 18.44 3.16
C PRO A 7 25.82 19.78 3.50
N ALA A 8 25.73 20.64 2.50
CA ALA A 8 24.84 21.79 2.51
C ALA A 8 23.44 21.34 2.06
N GLU A 9 22.77 20.53 2.87
CA GLU A 9 21.37 20.11 2.65
C GLU A 9 20.63 19.95 3.98
N GLY A 10 20.97 20.80 4.95
CA GLY A 10 20.38 20.85 6.28
C GLY A 10 19.26 21.88 6.43
N ARG A 11 18.45 22.14 5.40
CA ARG A 11 17.49 23.27 5.43
C ARG A 11 16.02 22.87 5.64
N TYR A 12 15.74 21.72 6.26
CA TYR A 12 14.46 21.38 6.93
C TYR A 12 14.60 19.99 7.56
N GLY A 13 15.75 19.69 8.21
CA GLY A 13 16.14 18.32 8.62
C GLY A 13 15.13 17.58 9.51
N GLY A 14 14.17 18.29 10.11
CA GLY A 14 13.01 17.70 10.78
C GLY A 14 11.84 17.36 9.85
N LYS A 15 11.50 18.22 8.88
CA LYS A 15 10.33 18.02 8.02
C LYS A 15 10.52 16.87 7.02
N ASP A 16 11.72 16.76 6.44
CA ASP A 16 12.07 15.60 5.60
C ASP A 16 12.10 14.29 6.41
N ALA A 17 12.60 14.36 7.65
CA ALA A 17 12.63 13.21 8.54
C ALA A 17 11.21 12.76 8.95
N THR A 18 10.31 13.71 9.25
CA THR A 18 8.91 13.41 9.56
C THR A 18 8.16 12.90 8.34
N GLU A 19 8.33 13.50 7.16
CA GLU A 19 7.69 13.04 5.92
C GLU A 19 8.11 11.61 5.57
N ARG A 20 9.41 11.29 5.69
CA ARG A 20 9.88 9.91 5.51
C ARG A 20 9.32 8.94 6.56
N ARG A 21 9.12 9.41 7.79
CA ARG A 21 8.51 8.62 8.86
C ARG A 21 7.04 8.32 8.56
N ASP A 22 6.29 9.35 8.17
CA ASP A 22 4.88 9.27 7.83
C ASP A 22 4.66 8.36 6.62
N GLU A 23 5.53 8.44 5.60
CA GLU A 23 5.50 7.55 4.44
C GLU A 23 5.77 6.08 4.83
N ARG A 24 6.76 5.81 5.68
CA ARG A 24 6.99 4.44 6.19
C ARG A 24 5.79 3.92 6.96
N ARG A 25 5.23 4.77 7.83
CA ARG A 25 4.05 4.44 8.64
C ARG A 25 2.87 4.09 7.75
N ARG A 26 2.62 4.89 6.72
CA ARG A 26 1.58 4.66 5.71
C ARG A 26 1.77 3.32 5.00
N ARG A 27 2.98 2.97 4.57
CA ARG A 27 3.24 1.67 3.93
C ARG A 27 2.98 0.48 4.85
N PHE A 28 3.34 0.59 6.13
CA PHE A 28 3.00 -0.43 7.12
C PHE A 28 1.49 -0.54 7.34
N GLN A 29 0.77 0.58 7.34
CA GLN A 29 -0.69 0.58 7.44
C GLN A 29 -1.33 -0.08 6.21
N GLU A 30 -0.93 0.30 5.00
CA GLU A 30 -1.44 -0.29 3.75
C GLU A 30 -1.21 -1.81 3.72
N ALA A 31 0.02 -2.26 4.01
CA ALA A 31 0.34 -3.69 4.08
C ALA A 31 -0.44 -4.41 5.20
N GLY A 32 -0.66 -3.76 6.34
CA GLY A 32 -1.42 -4.31 7.45
C GLY A 32 -2.90 -4.48 7.11
N LEU A 33 -3.53 -3.51 6.45
CA LEU A 33 -4.92 -3.61 5.98
C LEU A 33 -5.10 -4.76 4.99
N ASP A 34 -4.14 -4.97 4.09
CA ASP A 34 -4.16 -6.10 3.16
C ASP A 34 -4.00 -7.45 3.87
N GLN A 35 -2.97 -7.59 4.71
CA GLN A 35 -2.67 -8.85 5.39
C GLN A 35 -3.73 -9.24 6.41
N PHE A 36 -4.26 -8.28 7.17
CA PHE A 36 -5.28 -8.53 8.20
C PHE A 36 -6.69 -8.64 7.62
N GLY A 37 -7.00 -7.91 6.53
CA GLY A 37 -8.34 -7.84 5.95
C GLY A 37 -8.61 -8.86 4.83
N THR A 38 -7.60 -9.20 4.02
CA THR A 38 -7.75 -10.10 2.85
C THR A 38 -6.93 -11.38 2.98
N GLY A 39 -5.81 -11.31 3.70
CA GLY A 39 -4.88 -12.43 3.91
C GLY A 39 -5.34 -13.39 5.02
N PRO A 40 -4.40 -14.14 5.63
CA PRO A 40 -4.70 -15.19 6.63
C PRO A 40 -5.31 -14.66 7.94
N GLY A 41 -5.60 -13.36 8.01
CA GLY A 41 -6.06 -12.65 9.20
C GLY A 41 -4.92 -12.36 10.17
N TYR A 42 -5.20 -11.50 11.16
CA TYR A 42 -4.22 -11.06 12.17
C TYR A 42 -3.40 -12.19 12.78
N ARG A 43 -4.06 -13.28 13.21
CA ARG A 43 -3.40 -14.43 13.85
C ARG A 43 -2.49 -15.22 12.91
N GLY A 44 -2.72 -15.15 11.61
CA GLY A 44 -1.92 -15.85 10.60
C GLY A 44 -0.81 -15.00 10.00
N THR A 45 -0.80 -13.69 10.22
CA THR A 45 0.21 -12.78 9.67
C THR A 45 1.51 -12.88 10.46
N ARG A 46 2.62 -13.09 9.75
CA ARG A 46 3.97 -13.04 10.32
C ARG A 46 4.63 -11.71 9.99
N LEU A 47 5.51 -11.25 10.88
CA LEU A 47 6.26 -10.00 10.68
C LEU A 47 7.03 -9.97 9.35
N GLY A 48 7.61 -11.11 8.94
CA GLY A 48 8.33 -11.22 7.67
C GLY A 48 7.45 -11.00 6.44
N ASP A 49 6.23 -11.56 6.46
CA ASP A 49 5.26 -11.41 5.35
C ASP A 49 4.73 -9.97 5.29
N LEU A 50 4.48 -9.35 6.44
CA LEU A 50 4.12 -7.94 6.55
C LEU A 50 5.23 -7.03 6.01
N CYS A 51 6.48 -7.23 6.43
CA CYS A 51 7.63 -6.46 5.96
C CYS A 51 7.81 -6.59 4.44
N LYS A 52 7.64 -7.81 3.92
CA LYS A 52 7.68 -8.09 2.47
C LYS A 52 6.56 -7.35 1.73
N ALA A 53 5.33 -7.37 2.26
CA ALA A 53 4.21 -6.65 1.68
C ALA A 53 4.39 -5.12 1.70
N ALA A 54 4.95 -4.57 2.78
CA ALA A 54 5.24 -3.14 2.91
C ALA A 54 6.47 -2.68 2.11
N GLY A 55 7.30 -3.59 1.62
CA GLY A 55 8.60 -3.26 1.00
C GLY A 55 9.60 -2.63 1.98
N LEU A 56 9.48 -2.96 3.28
CA LEU A 56 10.30 -2.40 4.36
C LEU A 56 11.00 -3.53 5.15
N SER A 57 12.02 -3.18 5.93
CA SER A 57 12.76 -4.16 6.74
C SER A 57 12.18 -4.29 8.15
N SER A 58 12.44 -5.42 8.81
CA SER A 58 12.05 -5.61 10.22
C SER A 58 12.67 -4.59 11.16
N ARG A 59 13.86 -4.05 10.83
CA ARG A 59 14.45 -2.94 11.57
C ARG A 59 13.57 -1.69 11.52
N GLN A 60 13.11 -1.32 10.32
CA GLN A 60 12.21 -0.18 10.14
C GLN A 60 10.86 -0.40 10.82
N PHE A 61 10.40 -1.65 10.92
CA PHE A 61 9.21 -1.98 11.69
C PHE A 61 9.41 -1.66 13.18
N TYR A 62 10.50 -2.14 13.79
CA TYR A 62 10.78 -1.88 15.20
C TYR A 62 11.10 -0.41 15.54
N GLU A 63 11.47 0.40 14.54
CA GLU A 63 11.60 1.85 14.70
C GLU A 63 10.22 2.56 14.79
N GLU A 64 9.16 1.97 14.24
CA GLU A 64 7.81 2.56 14.24
C GLU A 64 6.83 1.87 15.21
N TYR A 65 6.96 0.56 15.41
CA TYR A 65 6.04 -0.28 16.19
C TYR A 65 6.83 -1.31 17.03
N ARG A 66 6.37 -1.64 18.23
CA ARG A 66 7.03 -2.67 19.05
C ARG A 66 6.47 -4.05 18.75
N THR A 67 5.18 -4.14 18.43
CA THR A 67 4.51 -5.40 18.11
C THR A 67 3.52 -5.26 16.96
N LEU A 68 2.98 -6.39 16.49
CA LEU A 68 1.90 -6.41 15.51
C LEU A 68 0.59 -5.85 16.10
N GLU A 69 0.37 -6.00 17.41
CA GLU A 69 -0.75 -5.38 18.11
C GLU A 69 -0.69 -3.86 18.04
N ASP A 70 0.50 -3.25 18.13
CA ASP A 70 0.66 -1.80 17.99
C ASP A 70 0.25 -1.32 16.60
N LEU A 71 0.65 -2.06 15.55
CA LEU A 71 0.21 -1.78 14.18
C LEU A 71 -1.31 -1.98 14.06
N LEU A 72 -1.87 -3.03 14.65
CA LEU A 72 -3.31 -3.26 14.62
C LEU A 72 -4.08 -2.11 15.31
N ALA A 73 -3.63 -1.67 16.49
CA ALA A 73 -4.24 -0.54 17.19
C ALA A 73 -4.17 0.74 16.35
N ASP A 74 -3.03 0.97 15.69
CA ASP A 74 -2.87 2.11 14.80
C ASP A 74 -3.81 2.04 13.58
N LEU A 75 -3.99 0.87 12.99
CA LEU A 75 -4.94 0.66 11.90
C LEU A 75 -6.39 0.96 12.33
N HIS A 76 -6.77 0.56 13.55
CA HIS A 76 -8.10 0.89 14.07
C HIS A 76 -8.30 2.41 14.16
N LEU A 77 -7.29 3.14 14.65
CA LEU A 77 -7.35 4.60 14.72
C LEU A 77 -7.38 5.23 13.33
N HIS A 78 -6.58 4.71 12.39
CA HIS A 78 -6.57 5.18 11.00
C HIS A 78 -7.93 5.02 10.33
N VAL A 79 -8.55 3.84 10.42
CA VAL A 79 -9.88 3.57 9.85
C VAL A 79 -10.95 4.46 10.48
N ASN A 80 -10.89 4.65 11.81
CA ASN A 80 -11.82 5.55 12.51
C ASN A 80 -11.65 7.01 12.09
N ASP A 81 -10.42 7.48 11.87
CA ASP A 81 -10.16 8.84 11.37
C ASP A 81 -10.72 9.03 9.96
N VAL A 82 -10.51 8.05 9.07
CA VAL A 82 -11.10 8.08 7.71
C VAL A 82 -12.63 8.10 7.77
N ALA A 83 -13.23 7.25 8.60
CA ALA A 83 -14.67 7.19 8.77
C ALA A 83 -15.23 8.50 9.37
N GLY A 84 -14.54 9.07 10.35
CA GLY A 84 -14.88 10.36 10.95
C GLY A 84 -14.81 11.52 9.95
N LYS A 85 -13.78 11.55 9.10
CA LYS A 85 -13.66 12.52 8.01
C LYS A 85 -14.81 12.41 7.00
N ALA A 86 -15.19 11.18 6.62
CA ALA A 86 -16.32 10.96 5.72
C ALA A 86 -17.64 11.51 6.30
N VAL A 87 -17.85 11.35 7.61
CA VAL A 87 -18.99 11.95 8.32
C VAL A 87 -18.90 13.47 8.33
N ALA A 88 -17.74 14.04 8.68
CA ALA A 88 -17.52 15.49 8.72
C ALA A 88 -17.75 16.15 7.35
N GLU A 89 -17.36 15.49 6.26
CA GLU A 89 -17.63 15.95 4.89
C GLU A 89 -19.11 15.83 4.50
N ALA A 90 -19.82 14.82 4.99
CA ALA A 90 -21.24 14.61 4.71
C ALA A 90 -22.14 15.60 5.45
N LEU A 91 -21.78 15.96 6.69
CA LEU A 91 -22.62 16.71 7.61
C LEU A 91 -23.17 18.04 7.04
N PRO A 92 -22.38 18.91 6.37
CA PRO A 92 -22.88 20.16 5.81
C PRO A 92 -24.00 19.97 4.76
N ARG A 93 -24.01 18.83 4.06
CA ARG A 93 -25.03 18.51 3.04
C ARG A 93 -26.35 18.07 3.65
N LEU A 94 -26.33 17.61 4.90
CA LEU A 94 -27.48 17.03 5.61
C LEU A 94 -28.13 18.01 6.60
N GLY A 95 -27.56 19.20 6.79
CA GLY A 95 -28.00 20.16 7.82
C GLY A 95 -29.43 20.70 7.66
N HIS A 96 -30.11 20.39 6.55
CA HIS A 96 -31.51 20.75 6.31
C HIS A 96 -32.50 19.66 6.77
N LEU A 97 -32.01 18.47 7.12
CA LEU A 97 -32.83 17.32 7.52
C LEU A 97 -33.09 17.30 9.02
N THR A 98 -34.12 16.57 9.44
CA THR A 98 -34.32 16.26 10.85
C THR A 98 -33.28 15.24 11.34
N LEU A 99 -33.09 15.13 12.66
CA LEU A 99 -32.13 14.16 13.22
C LEU A 99 -32.45 12.72 12.80
N ALA A 100 -33.73 12.35 12.72
CA ALA A 100 -34.17 11.01 12.33
C ALA A 100 -33.81 10.67 10.87
N GLU A 101 -33.85 11.66 9.98
CA GLU A 101 -33.47 11.51 8.56
C GLU A 101 -31.95 11.62 8.35
N MET A 102 -31.29 12.44 9.15
CA MET A 102 -29.83 12.66 9.09
C MET A 102 -29.04 11.46 9.63
N LEU A 103 -29.47 10.84 10.73
CA LEU A 103 -28.75 9.75 11.39
C LEU A 103 -28.39 8.58 10.44
N PRO A 104 -29.32 7.99 9.66
CA PRO A 104 -28.97 6.90 8.75
C PRO A 104 -27.98 7.32 7.66
N GLN A 105 -28.01 8.59 7.23
CA GLN A 105 -27.07 9.13 6.24
C GLN A 105 -25.66 9.29 6.83
N LEU A 106 -25.55 9.75 8.08
CA LEU A 106 -24.26 9.84 8.79
C LEU A 106 -23.69 8.44 9.08
N VAL A 107 -24.52 7.50 9.51
CA VAL A 107 -24.11 6.09 9.72
C VAL A 107 -23.65 5.48 8.39
N HIS A 108 -24.36 5.73 7.29
CA HIS A 108 -23.95 5.28 5.97
C HIS A 108 -22.60 5.89 5.56
N ALA A 109 -22.40 7.19 5.76
CA ALA A 109 -21.12 7.86 5.48
C ALA A 109 -19.97 7.27 6.31
N TYR A 110 -20.21 6.99 7.60
CA TYR A 110 -19.25 6.34 8.48
C TYR A 110 -18.89 4.94 7.98
N VAL A 111 -19.87 4.08 7.75
CA VAL A 111 -19.64 2.69 7.30
C VAL A 111 -18.96 2.69 5.94
N LYS A 112 -19.38 3.56 5.01
CA LYS A 112 -18.74 3.70 3.71
C LYS A 112 -17.28 4.14 3.85
N GLY A 113 -16.98 5.12 4.72
CA GLY A 113 -15.61 5.55 4.99
C GLY A 113 -14.76 4.45 5.61
N ALA A 114 -15.27 3.77 6.63
CA ALA A 114 -14.60 2.66 7.31
C ALA A 114 -14.34 1.45 6.40
N CYS A 115 -15.20 1.24 5.39
CA CYS A 115 -15.05 0.17 4.40
C CYS A 115 -14.28 0.59 3.14
N ALA A 116 -14.08 1.89 2.91
CA ALA A 116 -13.36 2.42 1.75
C ALA A 116 -11.84 2.31 1.90
N THR A 117 -11.32 2.12 3.12
CA THR A 117 -9.92 1.81 3.44
C THR A 117 -9.44 0.45 2.96
N ARG A 118 -10.18 -0.22 2.06
CA ARG A 118 -9.60 -1.32 1.28
C ARG A 118 -8.36 -0.75 0.59
N ALA A 119 -7.18 -1.28 0.93
CA ALA A 119 -6.01 -1.05 0.14
C ALA A 119 -6.38 -1.47 -1.29
N THR A 120 -6.42 -0.48 -2.19
CA THR A 120 -6.53 -0.79 -3.61
C THR A 120 -5.24 -1.54 -3.89
N PRO A 121 -5.26 -2.83 -4.28
CA PRO A 121 -4.03 -3.59 -4.41
C PRO A 121 -3.14 -2.84 -5.39
N ALA A 122 -1.99 -2.36 -4.91
CA ALA A 122 -0.98 -1.77 -5.75
C ALA A 122 -0.69 -2.80 -6.85
N SER A 123 -1.06 -2.44 -8.08
CA SER A 123 -0.92 -3.33 -9.23
C SER A 123 0.52 -3.82 -9.28
N PRO A 124 0.78 -5.14 -9.41
CA PRO A 124 2.14 -5.60 -9.59
C PRO A 124 2.61 -5.12 -10.95
N THR A 125 3.39 -4.05 -10.99
CA THR A 125 4.25 -3.73 -12.12
C THR A 125 5.31 -4.82 -12.24
N SER A 126 4.99 -5.92 -12.94
CA SER A 126 6.01 -6.75 -13.56
C SER A 126 6.42 -6.11 -14.89
N ARG A 127 7.47 -5.31 -14.78
CA ARG A 127 8.39 -5.03 -15.88
C ARG A 127 9.00 -6.36 -16.33
N SER A 128 8.49 -6.94 -17.41
CA SER A 128 9.21 -7.96 -18.19
C SER A 128 8.93 -7.78 -19.69
N SER A 129 9.32 -6.64 -20.25
CA SER A 129 9.61 -6.53 -21.67
C SER A 129 10.98 -7.16 -21.94
N GLY A 130 11.06 -8.48 -21.80
CA GLY A 130 12.19 -9.29 -22.22
C GLY A 130 12.04 -9.60 -23.70
N SER A 131 12.72 -8.78 -24.52
CA SER A 131 13.28 -9.11 -25.84
C SER A 131 12.93 -10.49 -26.42
N VAL A 132 12.05 -10.52 -27.42
CA VAL A 132 12.02 -11.59 -28.43
C VAL A 132 13.22 -11.39 -29.36
N PRO A 133 14.18 -12.32 -29.47
CA PRO A 133 15.12 -12.27 -30.57
C PRO A 133 14.44 -12.83 -31.81
N ALA A 134 14.28 -11.96 -32.80
CA ALA A 134 14.16 -12.35 -34.19
C ALA A 134 15.45 -13.07 -34.60
N TRP A 135 15.36 -14.35 -34.98
CA TRP A 135 16.36 -14.98 -35.85
C TRP A 135 15.64 -15.71 -36.98
N THR A 136 16.09 -15.32 -38.16
CA THR A 136 15.63 -15.62 -39.51
C THR A 136 16.02 -17.02 -39.94
N GLY A 137 15.33 -17.51 -40.98
CA GLY A 137 15.43 -18.88 -41.50
C GLY A 137 16.82 -19.34 -41.93
N SER A 138 16.94 -20.66 -42.09
CA SER A 138 17.93 -21.31 -42.95
C SER A 138 17.36 -22.66 -43.35
N ASP A 139 17.03 -22.75 -44.64
CA ASP A 139 16.78 -23.98 -45.39
C ASP A 139 17.87 -25.02 -45.16
N SER A 140 17.48 -26.31 -45.21
CA SER A 140 18.23 -27.47 -45.74
C SER A 140 17.56 -28.72 -45.17
N ASN A 141 16.85 -29.54 -45.95
CA ASN A 141 17.33 -30.78 -46.60
C ASN A 141 16.19 -31.81 -46.35
N ALA A 142 15.77 -32.77 -47.17
CA ALA A 142 16.25 -33.35 -48.41
C ALA A 142 15.03 -34.04 -49.07
N ALA A 143 14.91 -33.93 -50.39
CA ALA A 143 14.35 -35.00 -51.23
C ALA A 143 15.54 -35.87 -51.72
N PRO A 144 15.39 -36.97 -52.48
CA PRO A 144 14.17 -37.51 -53.09
C PRO A 144 14.09 -39.06 -53.05
N SER A 145 13.11 -39.56 -53.81
CA SER A 145 13.15 -40.81 -54.60
C SER A 145 12.27 -41.97 -54.11
N GLY A 146 11.57 -42.58 -55.08
CA GLY A 146 11.18 -43.97 -54.99
C GLY A 146 9.73 -44.25 -55.40
N SER A 147 9.47 -44.21 -56.70
CA SER A 147 8.32 -44.87 -57.32
C SER A 147 8.37 -46.38 -57.08
N SER A 148 7.20 -46.99 -56.83
CA SER A 148 6.73 -48.26 -57.40
C SER A 148 5.33 -48.59 -56.92
#